data_AF-A0A1X2LY33-F1
#
_entry.id   AF-A0A1X2LY33-F1
#
_cell.length_a   1.000
_cell.length_b   1.000
_cell.length_c   1.000
_cell.angle_alpha   90.00
_cell.angle_beta   90.00
_cell.angle_gamma   90.00
#
_symmetry.space_group_name_H-M   'P 1'
#
loop_
_entity.id
_entity.type
_entity.pdbx_description
1 polymer ?
#
loop_
_entity_poly.entity_id
_entity_poly.type
_entity_poly.pdbx_seq_one_letter_code
_entity_poly.pdbx_strand_id
1 'polypeptide(L)'
;MRRYISGSAGAAAAGLVAAVQIWGAAPNSPVSEVSLTDASKSMCGANVVCPGAPAPDGGDQASAEQRIIDGYIAKQVGCTPDLSPNPQSITWDPPGFTPNAGGSGEVNDADPRLGGHFLADYVNGRWHIDYMYC
;
A
#
# COMPACT_ATOMS: atom_id res chain seq x y z
N MET A 1 -11.01 -45.92 -18.00
CA MET A 1 -12.25 -45.29 -17.48
C MET A 1 -11.98 -43.79 -17.46
N ARG A 2 -12.53 -42.95 -18.35
CA ARG A 2 -13.82 -42.21 -18.22
C ARG A 2 -14.06 -41.73 -16.77
N ARG A 3 -14.34 -40.44 -16.51
CA ARG A 3 -15.14 -39.46 -17.29
C ARG A 3 -14.60 -38.02 -17.22
N TYR A 4 -14.75 -37.27 -18.32
CA TYR A 4 -14.93 -35.81 -18.28
C TYR A 4 -16.41 -35.51 -17.98
N ILE A 5 -16.72 -34.42 -17.28
CA ILE A 5 -18.06 -33.83 -17.23
C ILE A 5 -17.93 -32.31 -17.40
N SER A 6 -18.55 -31.81 -18.47
CA SER A 6 -18.80 -30.39 -18.70
C SER A 6 -20.21 -30.04 -18.18
N GLY A 7 -20.43 -28.81 -17.71
CA GLY A 7 -21.72 -28.36 -17.18
C GLY A 7 -21.92 -26.86 -17.38
N SER A 8 -22.81 -26.51 -18.30
CA SER A 8 -23.06 -25.14 -18.75
C SER A 8 -24.32 -24.50 -18.14
N ALA A 9 -24.34 -23.16 -18.18
CA ALA A 9 -25.41 -22.20 -17.91
C ALA A 9 -26.89 -22.65 -17.85
N GLY A 10 -27.67 -21.97 -16.99
CA GLY A 10 -29.13 -21.92 -17.00
C GLY A 10 -29.62 -20.63 -16.33
N ALA A 11 -30.67 -19.98 -16.86
CA ALA A 11 -31.08 -18.63 -16.47
C ALA A 11 -32.61 -18.47 -16.31
N ALA A 12 -33.00 -17.39 -15.60
CA ALA A 12 -34.26 -16.65 -15.65
C ALA A 12 -35.58 -17.24 -15.07
N ALA A 13 -36.18 -16.49 -14.13
CA ALA A 13 -37.61 -16.17 -13.96
C ALA A 13 -37.71 -15.03 -12.92
N ALA A 14 -38.13 -13.80 -13.23
CA ALA A 14 -39.47 -13.32 -13.59
C ALA A 14 -40.44 -13.18 -12.39
N GLY A 15 -40.83 -11.93 -12.07
CA GLY A 15 -41.82 -11.60 -11.04
C GLY A 15 -42.09 -10.09 -10.94
N LEU A 16 -43.21 -9.61 -11.49
CA LEU A 16 -43.68 -8.22 -11.47
C LEU A 16 -44.92 -8.09 -10.57
N VAL A 17 -44.98 -7.08 -9.69
CA VAL A 17 -46.23 -6.52 -9.11
C VAL A 17 -46.05 -5.01 -8.85
N ALA A 18 -47.11 -4.22 -8.98
CA ALA A 18 -47.15 -2.75 -8.77
C ALA A 18 -48.46 -2.37 -8.03
N ALA A 19 -48.77 -1.13 -7.62
CA ALA A 19 -48.21 0.22 -7.88
C ALA A 19 -48.62 1.17 -6.71
N VAL A 20 -48.73 2.50 -6.96
CA VAL A 20 -49.68 3.45 -6.29
C VAL A 20 -49.35 3.86 -4.82
N GLN A 21 -49.33 5.12 -4.32
CA GLN A 21 -49.51 6.53 -4.78
C GLN A 21 -48.80 7.46 -3.74
N ILE A 22 -48.13 8.59 -4.08
CA ILE A 22 -48.63 10.01 -4.07
C ILE A 22 -49.34 10.40 -2.74
N TRP A 23 -48.99 11.44 -1.95
CA TRP A 23 -48.08 12.62 -2.06
C TRP A 23 -47.67 13.13 -0.67
N GLY A 24 -46.62 13.96 -0.58
CA GLY A 24 -46.30 14.79 0.60
C GLY A 24 -45.16 15.77 0.32
N ALA A 25 -45.46 17.06 0.19
CA ALA A 25 -44.49 18.09 -0.19
C ALA A 25 -44.34 19.17 0.89
N ALA A 26 -43.12 19.38 1.38
CA ALA A 26 -42.56 20.64 1.95
C ALA A 26 -41.05 20.42 2.18
N PRO A 27 -40.20 21.46 2.28
CA PRO A 27 -38.88 21.42 1.63
C PRO A 27 -37.70 21.30 2.61
N ASN A 28 -36.49 21.53 2.07
CA ASN A 28 -35.24 21.87 2.76
C ASN A 28 -34.66 20.85 3.77
N SER A 29 -33.74 20.01 3.27
CA SER A 29 -32.32 20.04 3.70
C SER A 29 -31.43 19.19 2.78
N PRO A 30 -30.40 19.74 2.10
CA PRO A 30 -29.35 18.94 1.49
C PRO A 30 -28.37 18.49 2.59
N VAL A 31 -28.66 17.38 3.26
CA VAL A 31 -27.65 16.69 4.08
C VAL A 31 -26.80 15.84 3.14
N SER A 32 -25.84 16.48 2.48
CA SER A 32 -24.74 15.77 1.84
C SER A 32 -23.94 15.06 2.91
N GLU A 33 -24.12 13.76 3.06
CA GLU A 33 -23.28 12.94 3.93
C GLU A 33 -21.88 12.79 3.32
N VAL A 34 -21.09 13.84 3.57
CA VAL A 34 -19.64 13.91 3.77
C VAL A 34 -18.87 12.72 3.19
N SER A 35 -18.32 12.95 2.00
CA SER A 35 -17.17 12.20 1.49
C SER A 35 -16.09 12.15 2.58
N LEU A 36 -15.57 10.95 2.89
CA LEU A 36 -14.49 10.74 3.86
C LEU A 36 -13.28 11.59 3.45
N THR A 37 -13.04 12.66 4.21
CA THR A 37 -12.08 13.72 3.89
C THR A 37 -10.63 13.26 4.08
N ASP A 38 -10.07 12.53 3.12
CA ASP A 38 -8.61 12.36 3.04
C ASP A 38 -7.95 13.62 2.45
N ALA A 39 -7.80 14.63 3.30
CA ALA A 39 -6.95 15.80 3.08
C ALA A 39 -6.78 16.56 4.40
N SER A 40 -5.79 16.17 5.21
CA SER A 40 -5.37 16.85 6.45
C SER A 40 -4.65 18.19 6.16
N LYS A 41 -5.32 19.08 5.42
CA LYS A 41 -4.87 20.43 5.06
C LYS A 41 -4.79 21.33 6.29
N SER A 42 -3.60 21.47 6.85
CA SER A 42 -3.32 22.42 7.94
C SER A 42 -3.13 23.84 7.38
N MET A 43 -3.44 24.87 8.18
CA MET A 43 -3.21 26.27 7.80
C MET A 43 -1.86 26.75 8.36
N CYS A 44 -0.96 27.19 7.49
CA CYS A 44 0.37 27.69 7.85
C CYS A 44 0.49 29.23 7.76
N GLY A 45 -0.63 29.92 7.63
CA GLY A 45 -0.70 31.38 7.54
C GLY A 45 -2.11 31.83 7.19
N ALA A 46 -2.34 33.15 7.20
CA ALA A 46 -3.69 33.73 7.11
C ALA A 46 -4.53 33.27 5.90
N ASN A 47 -3.89 32.86 4.79
CA ASN A 47 -4.55 32.30 3.61
C ASN A 47 -3.75 31.16 2.94
N VAL A 48 -2.85 30.50 3.68
CA VAL A 48 -1.96 29.46 3.11
C VAL A 48 -2.29 28.09 3.67
N VAL A 49 -2.87 27.24 2.82
CA VAL A 49 -2.99 25.81 3.07
C VAL A 49 -1.62 25.18 2.92
N CYS A 50 -1.09 24.62 4.01
CA CYS A 50 0.06 23.74 3.97
C CYS A 50 -0.35 22.36 3.43
N PRO A 51 0.59 21.63 2.80
CA PRO A 51 0.50 20.18 2.75
C PRO A 51 0.29 19.64 4.17
N GLY A 52 -0.60 18.65 4.33
CA GLY A 52 -0.69 17.91 5.58
C GLY A 52 0.60 17.15 5.86
N ALA A 53 0.71 16.59 7.07
CA ALA A 53 1.61 15.47 7.26
C ALA A 53 1.25 14.38 6.23
N PRO A 54 2.23 13.71 5.59
CA PRO A 54 1.94 12.58 4.71
C PRO A 54 1.06 11.55 5.42
N ALA A 55 0.17 10.91 4.68
CA ALA A 55 -0.54 9.75 5.19
C ALA A 55 0.46 8.70 5.70
N PRO A 56 0.08 7.89 6.71
CA PRO A 56 0.86 6.72 7.09
C PRO A 56 1.20 5.84 5.89
N ASP A 57 2.34 5.17 5.96
CA ASP A 57 2.67 4.09 5.05
C ASP A 57 1.67 2.92 5.24
N GLY A 58 1.66 1.97 4.30
CA GLY A 58 1.05 0.67 4.56
C GLY A 58 1.79 -0.05 5.70
N GLY A 59 1.09 -0.91 6.43
CA GLY A 59 1.70 -1.85 7.38
C GLY A 59 1.95 -3.23 6.75
N ASP A 60 1.81 -3.36 5.44
CA ASP A 60 1.88 -4.60 4.67
C ASP A 60 3.25 -4.81 3.99
N GLN A 61 3.48 -6.03 3.51
CA GLN A 61 4.76 -6.43 2.95
C GLN A 61 5.15 -5.64 1.70
N ALA A 62 4.20 -5.31 0.81
CA ALA A 62 4.51 -4.58 -0.41
C ALA A 62 4.97 -3.15 -0.11
N SER A 63 4.34 -2.50 0.88
CA SER A 63 4.78 -1.19 1.35
C SER A 63 6.16 -1.22 2.02
N ALA A 64 6.48 -2.29 2.77
CA ALA A 64 7.80 -2.48 3.38
C ALA A 64 8.87 -2.70 2.30
N GLU A 65 8.64 -3.62 1.37
CA GLU A 65 9.57 -3.96 0.29
C GLU A 65 9.85 -2.77 -0.62
N GLN A 66 8.85 -1.96 -0.95
CA GLN A 66 9.06 -0.70 -1.68
C GLN A 66 9.99 0.25 -0.91
N ARG A 67 9.78 0.43 0.40
CA ARG A 67 10.61 1.30 1.25
C ARG A 67 12.04 0.78 1.40
N ILE A 68 12.23 -0.54 1.45
CA ILE A 68 13.54 -1.21 1.46
C ILE A 68 14.25 -1.01 0.11
N ILE A 69 13.55 -1.15 -1.03
CA ILE A 69 14.13 -0.92 -2.36
C ILE A 69 14.53 0.54 -2.56
N ASP A 70 13.65 1.49 -2.21
CA ASP A 70 13.92 2.93 -2.33
C ASP A 70 15.13 3.34 -1.48
N GLY A 71 15.18 2.88 -0.23
CA GLY A 71 16.28 3.17 0.69
C GLY A 71 17.59 2.50 0.26
N TYR A 72 17.54 1.27 -0.24
CA TYR A 72 18.70 0.55 -0.78
C TYR A 72 19.33 1.30 -1.97
N ILE A 73 18.52 1.74 -2.94
CA ILE A 73 19.00 2.52 -4.09
C ILE A 73 19.63 3.83 -3.62
N ALA A 74 18.98 4.55 -2.69
CA ALA A 74 19.51 5.80 -2.15
C ALA A 74 20.82 5.62 -1.36
N LYS A 75 20.94 4.54 -0.59
CA LYS A 75 22.14 4.16 0.16
C LYS A 75 23.31 3.85 -0.79
N GLN A 76 23.09 3.02 -1.80
CA GLN A 76 24.15 2.58 -2.73
C GLN A 76 24.80 3.73 -3.52
N VAL A 77 24.09 4.82 -3.80
CA VAL A 77 24.70 6.02 -4.43
C VAL A 77 25.84 6.61 -3.60
N GLY A 78 25.78 6.49 -2.26
CA GLY A 78 26.86 6.91 -1.36
C GLY A 78 27.95 5.84 -1.18
N CYS A 79 27.57 4.56 -1.19
CA CYS A 79 28.46 3.43 -0.90
C CYS A 79 29.33 3.01 -2.11
N THR A 80 28.72 2.97 -3.30
CA THR A 80 29.32 2.40 -4.52
C THR A 80 29.00 3.27 -5.75
N PRO A 81 29.50 4.52 -5.83
CA PRO A 81 29.11 5.48 -6.86
C PRO A 81 29.43 5.05 -8.31
N ASP A 82 30.39 4.14 -8.48
CA ASP A 82 30.77 3.57 -9.79
C ASP A 82 29.89 2.36 -10.21
N LEU A 83 29.00 1.88 -9.33
CA LEU A 83 28.11 0.74 -9.57
C LEU A 83 26.64 1.22 -9.56
N SER A 84 25.85 0.71 -10.51
CA SER A 84 24.42 1.04 -10.60
C SER A 84 23.59 -0.03 -9.87
N PRO A 85 22.89 0.29 -8.77
CA PRO A 85 22.04 -0.67 -8.08
C PRO A 85 20.86 -1.09 -8.95
N ASN A 86 20.55 -2.38 -8.94
CA ASN A 86 19.44 -2.98 -9.69
C ASN A 86 18.79 -4.11 -8.85
N PRO A 87 18.10 -3.78 -7.74
CA PRO A 87 17.50 -4.76 -6.84
C PRO A 87 16.45 -5.60 -7.57
N GLN A 88 16.53 -6.92 -7.45
CA GLN A 88 15.65 -7.88 -8.12
C GLN A 88 14.59 -8.46 -7.18
N SER A 89 14.96 -8.70 -5.91
CA SER A 89 14.05 -9.30 -4.91
C SER A 89 14.52 -9.02 -3.49
N ILE A 90 13.60 -9.16 -2.54
CA ILE A 90 13.90 -9.21 -1.10
C ILE A 90 13.70 -10.64 -0.61
N THR A 91 14.65 -11.12 0.20
CA THR A 91 14.56 -12.38 0.92
C THR A 91 14.40 -12.06 2.41
N TRP A 92 13.26 -12.37 3.01
CA TRP A 92 13.05 -12.19 4.44
C TRP A 92 13.67 -13.34 5.24
N ASP A 93 14.41 -13.01 6.31
CA ASP A 93 14.91 -13.99 7.26
C ASP A 93 13.75 -14.65 8.02
N PRO A 94 13.84 -15.93 8.44
CA PRO A 94 12.86 -16.55 9.34
C PRO A 94 12.67 -15.70 10.62
N PRO A 95 11.42 -15.40 11.04
CA PRO A 95 10.16 -16.04 10.66
C PRO A 95 9.50 -15.54 9.37
N GLY A 96 10.10 -14.55 8.68
CA GLY A 96 9.53 -13.82 7.56
C GLY A 96 8.98 -12.46 7.97
N PHE A 97 8.36 -11.76 7.02
CA PHE A 97 7.71 -10.48 7.25
C PHE A 97 6.55 -10.56 8.26
N THR A 98 6.51 -9.63 9.21
CA THR A 98 5.40 -9.47 10.17
C THR A 98 4.63 -8.16 9.91
N PRO A 99 3.33 -8.20 9.55
CA PRO A 99 2.54 -6.98 9.30
C PRO A 99 2.51 -6.01 10.48
N ASN A 100 2.69 -4.71 10.21
CA ASN A 100 2.79 -3.62 11.18
C ASN A 100 3.93 -3.78 12.21
N ALA A 101 4.93 -4.61 11.92
CA ALA A 101 6.14 -4.73 12.74
C ALA A 101 7.41 -4.73 11.87
N GLY A 102 7.44 -5.52 10.79
CA GLY A 102 8.57 -5.67 9.88
C GLY A 102 9.34 -6.98 10.06
N GLY A 103 10.66 -6.91 10.12
CA GLY A 103 11.56 -8.07 10.15
C GLY A 103 12.94 -7.74 9.54
N SER A 104 13.80 -8.73 9.40
CA SER A 104 15.10 -8.59 8.72
C SER A 104 15.16 -9.42 7.44
N GLY A 105 16.18 -9.17 6.61
CA GLY A 105 16.41 -9.93 5.39
C GLY A 105 17.56 -9.39 4.55
N GLU A 106 17.68 -9.91 3.33
CA GLU A 106 18.61 -9.41 2.30
C GLU A 106 17.88 -8.78 1.11
N VAL A 107 18.44 -7.69 0.61
CA VAL A 107 18.18 -7.21 -0.76
C VAL A 107 19.10 -7.98 -1.70
N ASN A 108 18.51 -8.62 -2.72
CA ASN A 108 19.25 -9.32 -3.77
C ASN A 108 19.35 -8.39 -4.99
N ASP A 109 20.56 -8.05 -5.42
CA ASP A 109 20.81 -7.24 -6.62
C ASP A 109 21.14 -8.13 -7.83
N ALA A 110 21.02 -7.57 -9.04
CA ALA A 110 21.48 -8.21 -10.27
C ALA A 110 23.01 -8.28 -10.36
N ASP A 111 23.73 -7.34 -9.73
CA ASP A 111 25.19 -7.45 -9.54
C ASP A 111 25.48 -8.24 -8.24
N PRO A 112 26.13 -9.41 -8.30
CA PRO A 112 26.39 -10.23 -7.12
C PRO A 112 27.44 -9.64 -6.15
N ARG A 113 27.98 -8.46 -6.46
CA ARG A 113 28.83 -7.66 -5.56
C ARG A 113 28.02 -6.64 -4.75
N LEU A 114 26.77 -6.42 -5.12
CA LEU A 114 25.81 -5.54 -4.46
C LEU A 114 24.75 -6.38 -3.72
N GLY A 115 23.71 -5.71 -3.22
CA GLY A 115 22.77 -6.27 -2.25
C GLY A 115 23.20 -5.97 -0.81
N GLY A 116 22.61 -6.68 0.15
CA GLY A 116 23.02 -6.62 1.55
C GLY A 116 21.87 -6.75 2.55
N HIS A 117 22.25 -6.95 3.82
CA HIS A 117 21.33 -7.18 4.92
C HIS A 117 20.66 -5.89 5.42
N PHE A 118 19.39 -5.99 5.79
CA PHE A 118 18.59 -4.90 6.36
C PHE A 118 17.79 -5.36 7.58
N LEU A 119 17.44 -4.38 8.43
CA LEU A 119 16.37 -4.47 9.43
C LEU A 119 15.28 -3.46 9.06
N ALA A 120 14.02 -3.88 9.11
CA ALA A 120 12.86 -3.05 8.84
C ALA A 120 11.94 -3.05 10.07
N ASP A 121 11.67 -1.86 10.62
CA ASP A 121 10.78 -1.63 11.76
C ASP A 121 9.61 -0.72 11.35
N TYR A 122 8.39 -1.06 11.78
CA TYR A 122 7.21 -0.24 11.57
C TYR A 122 6.87 0.58 12.83
N VAL A 123 7.08 1.89 12.78
CA VAL A 123 6.93 2.78 13.95
C VAL A 123 6.07 3.98 13.61
N ASN A 124 5.01 4.21 14.40
CA ASN A 124 4.09 5.36 14.24
C ASN A 124 3.53 5.53 12.82
N GLY A 125 3.24 4.42 12.14
CA GLY A 125 2.68 4.43 10.79
C GLY A 125 3.70 4.64 9.69
N ARG A 126 5.00 4.40 9.93
CA ARG A 126 6.10 4.62 8.98
C ARG A 126 7.11 3.48 9.04
N TRP A 127 7.71 3.15 7.90
CA TRP A 127 8.84 2.22 7.83
C TRP A 127 10.16 2.92 8.16
N HIS A 128 10.92 2.33 9.08
CA HIS A 128 12.31 2.67 9.38
C HIS A 128 13.18 1.50 8.92
N ILE A 129 14.15 1.76 8.04
CA ILE A 129 15.02 0.71 7.47
C ILE A 129 16.48 1.02 7.81
N ASP A 130 17.12 0.12 8.53
CA ASP A 130 18.56 0.14 8.80
C ASP A 130 19.29 -0.83 7.87
N TYR A 131 20.36 -0.35 7.23
CA TYR A 131 21.19 -1.15 6.33
C TYR A 131 22.53 -1.45 6.99
N MET A 132 22.86 -2.73 7.17
CA MET A 132 24.05 -3.16 7.92
C MET A 132 25.35 -3.16 7.08
N TYR A 133 25.48 -2.21 6.15
CA TYR A 133 26.63 -2.06 5.26
C TYR A 133 26.92 -0.57 4.95
N CYS A 134 28.16 -0.32 4.51
CA CYS A 134 28.77 0.94 4.01
C CYS A 134 28.16 2.25 4.52
#